data_AF-A0A9E4VSH6-F1
#
_entry.id   AF-A0A9E4VSH6-F1
#
_cell.length_a   1.000
_cell.length_b   1.000
_cell.length_c   1.000
_cell.angle_alpha   90.00
_cell.angle_beta   90.00
_cell.angle_gamma   90.00
#
_symmetry.space_group_name_H-M   'P 1'
#
loop_
_entity.id
_entity.type
_entity.pdbx_description
1 polymer ?
#
loop_
_entity_poly.entity_id
_entity_poly.type
_entity_poly.pdbx_seq_one_letter_code
_entity_poly.pdbx_strand_id
1 'polypeptide(L)'
;SYDYVVLDTPGTFNDIVARALELASVVVLVATVDMASLKDTLLAIDMLRSWNFPQEKIKLVINATNEDTNVQPHEVKRMLGREVFWSIPYDRNISTATQLGMPIVLAKPQSKASVSMVEMSFALSGVRQQKPPPNKVSQKGGIFSKILGTQDRTEVSVE
;
A
#
# COMPACT_ATOMS: atom_id res chain seq x y z
N SER A 1 19.91 7.55 18.67
CA SER A 1 18.46 7.81 18.75
C SER A 1 17.84 7.36 17.45
N TYR A 2 16.66 6.77 17.48
CA TYR A 2 15.92 6.31 16.31
C TYR A 2 14.53 6.95 16.31
N ASP A 3 14.06 7.40 15.15
CA ASP A 3 12.70 7.94 15.01
C ASP A 3 11.63 6.83 15.07
N TYR A 4 11.99 5.62 14.61
CA TYR A 4 11.11 4.46 14.57
C TYR A 4 11.87 3.21 15.02
N VAL A 5 11.16 2.34 15.73
CA VAL A 5 11.62 0.98 16.08
C VAL A 5 10.54 0.02 15.61
N VAL A 6 10.92 -0.94 14.75
CA VAL A 6 10.01 -1.98 14.24
C VAL A 6 10.32 -3.29 14.94
N LEU A 7 9.30 -3.88 15.55
CA LEU A 7 9.37 -5.19 16.18
C LEU A 7 8.60 -6.18 15.30
N ASP A 8 9.31 -7.11 14.68
CA ASP A 8 8.69 -8.23 13.96
C ASP A 8 8.45 -9.38 14.94
N THR A 9 7.20 -9.82 15.04
CA THR A 9 6.75 -10.79 16.05
C THR A 9 6.19 -12.04 15.36
N PRO A 10 6.32 -13.23 15.96
CA PRO A 10 5.58 -14.39 15.49
C PRO A 10 4.07 -14.15 15.59
N GLY A 11 3.28 -14.89 14.82
CA GLY A 11 1.82 -14.84 14.90
C GLY A 11 1.22 -15.45 16.17
N THR A 12 2.05 -15.99 17.07
CA THR A 12 1.62 -16.58 18.34
C THR A 12 1.56 -15.53 19.45
N PHE A 13 0.60 -15.69 20.36
CA PHE A 13 0.46 -14.84 21.54
C PHE A 13 1.16 -15.49 22.73
N ASN A 14 2.40 -15.08 22.98
CA ASN A 14 3.16 -15.44 24.18
C ASN A 14 3.53 -14.18 24.98
N ASP A 15 4.15 -14.36 26.14
CA ASP A 15 4.52 -13.26 27.04
C ASP A 15 5.41 -12.20 26.36
N ILE A 16 6.29 -12.63 25.45
CA ILE A 16 7.18 -11.72 24.72
C ILE A 16 6.37 -10.84 23.76
N VAL A 17 5.44 -11.44 23.01
CA VAL A 17 4.56 -10.70 22.11
C VAL A 17 3.62 -9.79 22.89
N ALA A 18 3.09 -10.24 24.04
CA ALA A 18 2.27 -9.42 24.92
C ALA A 18 3.02 -8.16 25.38
N ARG A 19 4.28 -8.30 25.81
CA ARG A 19 5.12 -7.13 26.17
C ARG A 19 5.42 -6.22 24.99
N ALA A 20 5.66 -6.78 23.81
CA ALA A 20 5.84 -5.98 22.60
C ALA A 20 4.58 -5.15 22.28
N LEU A 21 3.40 -5.76 22.41
CA LEU A 21 2.10 -5.09 22.20
C LEU A 21 1.86 -3.97 23.23
N GLU A 22 2.17 -4.19 24.51
CA GLU A 22 2.05 -3.18 25.57
C GLU A 22 2.86 -1.90 25.26
N LEU A 23 4.10 -2.07 24.77
CA LEU A 23 5.00 -0.98 24.42
C LEU A 23 4.69 -0.32 23.07
N ALA A 24 3.94 -1.01 22.20
CA ALA A 24 3.67 -0.55 20.85
C ALA A 24 2.80 0.72 20.83
N SER A 25 3.23 1.70 20.04
CA SER A 25 2.40 2.87 19.69
C SER A 25 1.39 2.52 18.60
N VAL A 26 1.79 1.65 17.66
CA VAL A 26 0.98 1.14 16.56
C VAL A 26 1.25 -0.35 16.41
N VAL A 27 0.20 -1.14 16.16
CA VAL A 27 0.30 -2.57 15.88
C VAL A 27 -0.21 -2.81 14.47
N VAL A 28 0.66 -3.32 13.59
CA VAL A 28 0.28 -3.69 12.23
C VAL A 28 -0.09 -5.17 12.24
N LEU A 29 -1.38 -5.48 12.13
CA LEU A 29 -1.88 -6.85 12.06
C LEU A 29 -2.00 -7.25 10.59
N VAL A 30 -1.11 -8.11 10.11
CA VAL A 30 -1.04 -8.51 8.69
C VAL A 30 -1.83 -9.81 8.48
N ALA A 31 -2.73 -9.81 7.51
CA ALA A 31 -3.52 -10.97 7.12
C ALA A 31 -3.42 -11.20 5.61
N THR A 32 -3.51 -12.46 5.18
CA THR A 32 -3.74 -12.81 3.78
C THR A 32 -5.23 -13.06 3.55
N VAL A 33 -5.67 -13.05 2.29
CA VAL A 33 -7.11 -13.13 1.96
C VAL A 33 -7.68 -14.55 1.98
N ASP A 34 -6.87 -15.58 2.20
CA ASP A 34 -7.37 -16.94 2.31
C ASP A 34 -8.10 -17.16 3.64
N MET A 35 -9.04 -18.09 3.64
CA MET A 35 -9.94 -18.32 4.77
C MET A 35 -9.22 -18.76 6.05
N ALA A 36 -8.06 -19.41 5.95
CA ALA A 36 -7.31 -19.80 7.14
C ALA A 36 -6.72 -18.56 7.82
N SER A 37 -6.02 -17.72 7.07
CA SER A 37 -5.46 -16.47 7.61
C SER A 37 -6.53 -15.53 8.16
N LEU A 38 -7.68 -15.41 7.48
CA LEU A 38 -8.78 -14.57 7.98
C LEU A 38 -9.37 -15.10 9.30
N LYS A 39 -9.48 -16.43 9.47
CA LYS A 39 -9.93 -17.03 10.75
C LYS A 39 -8.91 -16.81 11.86
N ASP A 40 -7.63 -17.01 11.59
CA ASP A 40 -6.57 -16.77 12.57
C ASP A 40 -6.51 -15.29 12.98
N THR A 41 -6.72 -14.40 12.01
CA THR A 41 -6.79 -12.95 12.25
C THR A 41 -7.99 -12.59 13.12
N LEU A 42 -9.16 -13.21 12.89
CA LEU A 42 -10.34 -13.00 13.73
C LEU A 42 -10.08 -13.43 15.17
N LEU A 43 -9.47 -14.60 15.37
CA LEU A 43 -9.07 -15.10 16.70
C LEU A 43 -8.09 -14.13 17.38
N ALA A 44 -7.10 -13.64 16.65
CA ALA A 44 -6.16 -12.64 17.16
C ALA A 44 -6.86 -11.34 17.61
N ILE A 45 -7.83 -10.86 16.82
CA ILE A 45 -8.62 -9.66 17.15
C ILE A 45 -9.46 -9.89 18.42
N ASP A 46 -10.11 -11.05 18.54
CA ASP A 46 -10.93 -11.39 19.70
C ASP A 46 -10.08 -11.56 20.97
N MET A 47 -8.87 -12.15 20.86
CA MET A 47 -7.91 -12.20 21.96
C MET A 47 -7.49 -10.81 22.41
N LEU A 48 -7.09 -9.93 21.47
CA LEU A 48 -6.72 -8.54 21.79
C LEU A 48 -7.90 -7.79 22.44
N ARG A 49 -9.14 -8.02 21.98
CA ARG A 49 -10.34 -7.46 22.61
C ARG A 49 -10.52 -7.96 24.04
N SER A 50 -10.31 -9.26 24.28
CA SER A 50 -10.43 -9.87 25.62
C SER A 50 -9.41 -9.32 26.63
N TRP A 51 -8.28 -8.82 26.14
CA TRP A 51 -7.24 -8.18 26.96
C TRP A 51 -7.45 -6.67 27.11
N ASN A 52 -8.60 -6.15 26.68
CA ASN A 52 -8.90 -4.71 26.64
C ASN A 52 -7.83 -3.91 25.88
N PHE A 53 -7.20 -4.52 24.87
CA PHE A 53 -6.16 -3.85 24.09
C PHE A 53 -6.76 -2.66 23.32
N PRO A 54 -6.09 -1.49 23.30
CA PRO A 54 -6.58 -0.31 22.59
C PRO A 54 -6.80 -0.58 21.11
N GLN A 55 -8.05 -0.57 20.70
CA GLN A 55 -8.48 -1.01 19.38
C GLN A 55 -8.01 -0.06 18.26
N GLU A 56 -7.79 1.21 18.58
CA GLU A 56 -7.29 2.27 17.69
C GLU A 56 -5.81 2.10 17.30
N LYS A 57 -5.03 1.39 18.13
CA LYS A 57 -3.62 1.07 17.86
C LYS A 57 -3.48 0.01 16.77
N ILE A 58 -4.49 -0.82 16.55
CA ILE A 58 -4.47 -1.91 15.58
C ILE A 58 -4.75 -1.36 14.18
N LYS A 59 -3.80 -1.56 13.26
CA LYS A 59 -3.90 -1.29 11.82
C LYS A 59 -3.93 -2.62 11.07
N LEU A 60 -5.11 -3.01 10.60
CA LEU A 60 -5.28 -4.23 9.81
C LEU A 60 -4.74 -4.02 8.39
N VAL A 61 -3.76 -4.81 7.99
CA VAL A 61 -3.17 -4.78 6.65
C VAL A 61 -3.45 -6.08 5.92
N ILE A 62 -3.99 -5.99 4.72
CA ILE A 62 -4.22 -7.14 3.86
C ILE A 62 -3.05 -7.28 2.89
N ASN A 63 -2.39 -8.43 2.92
CA ASN A 63 -1.32 -8.79 2.00
C ASN A 63 -1.86 -9.78 0.95
N ALA A 64 -2.01 -9.33 -0.29
CA ALA A 64 -2.46 -10.20 -1.37
C ALA A 64 -1.30 -11.07 -1.89
N THR A 65 -1.48 -12.39 -1.78
CA THR A 65 -0.44 -13.38 -2.10
C THR A 65 -0.62 -14.08 -3.45
N ASN A 66 -1.73 -13.82 -4.16
CA ASN A 66 -1.98 -14.30 -5.52
C ASN A 66 -2.76 -13.25 -6.33
N GLU A 67 -2.84 -13.43 -7.66
CA GLU A 67 -3.62 -12.53 -8.54
C GLU A 67 -5.13 -12.76 -8.41
N ASP A 68 -5.53 -13.99 -8.10
CA ASP A 68 -6.92 -14.45 -8.06
C ASP A 68 -7.60 -14.21 -6.70
N THR A 69 -7.22 -13.16 -5.99
CA THR A 69 -7.87 -12.81 -4.72
C THR A 69 -9.23 -12.18 -5.00
N ASN A 70 -10.26 -13.00 -5.19
CA ASN A 70 -11.63 -12.55 -5.42
C ASN A 70 -12.33 -12.05 -4.14
N VAL A 71 -11.61 -11.91 -3.03
CA VAL A 71 -12.16 -11.45 -1.76
C VAL A 71 -12.29 -9.94 -1.78
N GLN A 72 -13.54 -9.50 -1.79
CA GLN A 72 -13.84 -8.08 -1.83
C GLN A 72 -13.57 -7.43 -0.47
N PRO A 73 -13.04 -6.19 -0.41
CA PRO A 73 -12.74 -5.52 0.85
C PRO A 73 -13.93 -5.44 1.84
N HIS A 74 -15.16 -5.36 1.33
CA HIS A 74 -16.36 -5.36 2.14
C HIS A 74 -16.60 -6.69 2.86
N GLU A 75 -16.19 -7.81 2.27
CA GLU A 75 -16.31 -9.14 2.85
C GLU A 75 -15.29 -9.33 3.98
N VAL A 76 -14.03 -8.89 3.76
CA VAL A 76 -13.00 -8.84 4.81
C VAL A 76 -13.47 -8.03 6.01
N LYS A 77 -14.01 -6.83 5.77
CA LYS A 77 -14.55 -5.97 6.82
C LYS A 77 -15.71 -6.66 7.57
N ARG A 78 -16.62 -7.31 6.85
CA ARG A 78 -17.75 -8.05 7.45
C ARG A 78 -17.27 -9.21 8.31
N MET A 79 -16.25 -9.95 7.88
CA MET A 79 -15.70 -11.09 8.62
C MET A 79 -14.92 -10.68 9.86
N LEU A 80 -14.06 -9.66 9.73
CA LEU A 80 -13.15 -9.24 10.81
C LEU A 80 -13.75 -8.16 11.72
N GLY A 81 -14.90 -7.60 11.35
CA GLY A 81 -15.58 -6.53 12.09
C GLY A 81 -14.75 -5.24 12.17
N ARG A 82 -13.84 -5.02 11.21
CA ARG A 82 -12.84 -3.95 11.28
C ARG A 82 -12.48 -3.43 9.89
N GLU A 83 -12.21 -2.12 9.82
CA GLU A 83 -11.72 -1.50 8.59
C GLU A 83 -10.32 -1.99 8.24
N VAL A 84 -10.11 -2.23 6.95
CA VAL A 84 -8.78 -2.45 6.40
C VAL A 84 -8.06 -1.11 6.35
N PHE A 85 -6.94 -1.00 7.06
CA PHE A 85 -6.10 0.21 7.05
C PHE A 85 -5.32 0.34 5.75
N TRP A 86 -4.80 -0.78 5.23
CA TRP A 86 -4.03 -0.79 3.99
C TRP A 86 -4.12 -2.15 3.29
N SER A 87 -3.98 -2.15 1.96
CA SER A 87 -3.87 -3.37 1.17
C SER A 87 -2.61 -3.32 0.31
N ILE A 88 -1.72 -4.30 0.52
CA ILE A 88 -0.57 -4.53 -0.33
C ILE A 88 -1.02 -5.43 -1.49
N PRO A 89 -0.97 -4.94 -2.75
CA PRO A 89 -1.43 -5.71 -3.89
C PRO A 89 -0.45 -6.86 -4.18
N TYR A 90 -0.97 -7.90 -4.82
CA TYR A 90 -0.11 -8.96 -5.33
C TYR A 90 0.85 -8.40 -6.37
N ASP A 91 2.10 -8.86 -6.28
CA ASP A 91 3.14 -8.51 -7.21
C ASP A 91 4.07 -9.70 -7.44
N ARG A 92 4.02 -10.27 -8.65
CA ARG A 92 4.87 -11.38 -9.08
C ARG A 92 6.37 -11.11 -8.89
N ASN A 93 6.80 -9.85 -8.83
CA ASN A 93 8.20 -9.50 -8.62
C ASN A 93 8.70 -9.79 -7.20
N ILE A 94 7.81 -9.98 -6.22
CA ILE A 94 8.19 -10.29 -4.82
C ILE A 94 9.00 -11.58 -4.78
N SER A 95 8.53 -12.63 -5.44
CA SER A 95 9.21 -13.93 -5.47
C SER A 95 10.63 -13.82 -6.03
N THR A 96 10.79 -13.12 -7.15
CA THR A 96 12.12 -12.88 -7.75
C THR A 96 13.03 -12.05 -6.84
N ALA A 97 12.51 -11.00 -6.20
CA ALA A 97 13.30 -10.17 -5.28
C ALA A 97 13.78 -10.99 -4.06
N THR A 98 12.90 -11.82 -3.47
CA THR A 98 13.23 -12.72 -2.37
C THR A 98 14.30 -13.74 -2.75
N GLN A 99 14.22 -14.34 -3.94
CA GLN A 99 15.25 -15.28 -4.44
C GLN A 99 16.62 -14.63 -4.60
N LEU A 100 16.66 -13.32 -4.87
CA LEU A 100 17.89 -12.54 -4.95
C LEU A 100 18.38 -12.02 -3.58
N GLY A 101 17.65 -12.31 -2.49
CA GLY A 101 17.97 -11.81 -1.16
C GLY A 101 17.80 -10.29 -1.03
N MET A 102 17.00 -9.66 -1.89
CA MET A 102 16.83 -8.21 -1.94
C MET A 102 15.38 -7.81 -1.66
N PRO A 103 15.13 -6.82 -0.79
CA PRO A 103 13.79 -6.28 -0.61
C PRO A 103 13.22 -5.75 -1.92
N ILE A 104 11.93 -6.01 -2.20
CA ILE A 104 11.28 -5.61 -3.45
C ILE A 104 11.36 -4.09 -3.70
N VAL A 105 11.24 -3.28 -2.63
CA VAL A 105 11.35 -1.82 -2.70
C VAL A 105 12.70 -1.35 -3.24
N LEU A 106 13.76 -2.15 -3.11
CA LEU A 106 15.08 -1.87 -3.67
C LEU A 106 15.25 -2.53 -5.05
N ALA A 107 14.82 -3.78 -5.20
CA ALA A 107 15.00 -4.54 -6.45
C ALA A 107 14.12 -4.02 -7.60
N LYS A 108 12.88 -3.61 -7.29
CA LYS A 108 11.87 -3.12 -8.23
C LYS A 108 11.09 -1.94 -7.62
N PRO A 109 11.70 -0.73 -7.51
CA PRO A 109 11.10 0.41 -6.80
C PRO A 109 9.76 0.90 -7.37
N GLN A 110 9.48 0.61 -8.65
CA GLN A 110 8.26 1.03 -9.36
C GLN A 110 7.21 -0.08 -9.46
N SER A 111 7.43 -1.22 -8.80
CA SER A 111 6.45 -2.31 -8.79
C SER A 111 5.23 -1.94 -7.94
N LYS A 112 4.09 -2.62 -8.16
CA LYS A 112 2.83 -2.32 -7.46
C LYS A 112 2.98 -2.47 -5.95
N ALA A 113 3.61 -3.56 -5.51
CA ALA A 113 3.86 -3.79 -4.08
C ALA A 113 4.85 -2.77 -3.52
N SER A 114 5.93 -2.45 -4.23
CA SER A 114 6.90 -1.44 -3.77
C SER A 114 6.28 -0.07 -3.54
N VAL A 115 5.51 0.42 -4.52
CA VAL A 115 4.82 1.72 -4.42
C VAL A 115 3.84 1.71 -3.26
N SER A 116 3.03 0.64 -3.13
CA SER A 116 2.06 0.48 -2.04
C SER A 116 2.74 0.44 -0.65
N MET A 117 3.85 -0.31 -0.50
CA MET A 117 4.59 -0.39 0.77
C MET A 117 5.21 0.98 1.16
N VAL A 118 5.71 1.72 0.17
CA VAL A 118 6.25 3.08 0.41
C VAL A 118 5.13 4.02 0.85
N GLU A 119 3.99 4.04 0.15
CA GLU A 119 2.82 4.84 0.53
C GLU A 119 2.29 4.47 1.93
N MET A 120 2.21 3.17 2.25
CA MET A 120 1.83 2.70 3.59
C MET A 120 2.77 3.23 4.68
N SER A 121 4.08 3.31 4.41
CA SER A 121 5.04 3.81 5.39
C SER A 121 4.84 5.31 5.70
N PHE A 122 4.45 6.11 4.70
CA PHE A 122 4.05 7.51 4.92
C PHE A 122 2.75 7.61 5.73
N ALA A 123 1.76 6.75 5.43
CA ALA A 123 0.52 6.71 6.19
C ALA A 123 0.73 6.31 7.67
N LEU A 124 1.67 5.38 7.95
CA LEU A 124 2.00 4.95 9.31
C LEU A 124 2.82 6.01 10.07
N SER A 125 3.79 6.64 9.42
CA SER A 125 4.66 7.65 10.04
C SER A 125 4.00 9.02 10.23
N GLY A 126 2.90 9.29 9.52
CA GLY A 126 2.28 10.62 9.49
C GLY A 126 3.11 11.65 8.70
N VAL A 127 4.22 11.24 8.09
CA VAL A 127 5.03 12.09 7.23
C VAL A 127 4.28 12.28 5.91
N ARG A 128 4.07 13.53 5.50
CA ARG A 128 3.46 13.82 4.19
C ARG A 128 4.45 13.48 3.09
N GLN A 129 4.01 12.70 2.10
CA GLN A 129 4.77 12.53 0.85
C GLN A 129 5.01 13.90 0.22
N GLN A 130 6.27 14.31 0.11
CA GLN A 130 6.64 15.30 -0.88
C GLN A 130 6.63 14.59 -2.23
N LYS A 131 5.53 14.73 -2.99
CA LYS A 131 5.49 14.29 -4.38
C LYS A 131 6.62 15.03 -5.10
N PRO A 132 7.62 14.36 -5.68
CA PRO A 132 8.61 15.06 -6.48
C PRO A 132 7.85 15.86 -7.55
N PRO A 133 8.24 17.12 -7.81
CA PRO A 133 7.53 17.95 -8.78
C PRO A 133 7.42 17.16 -10.08
N PRO A 134 6.23 17.12 -10.72
CA PRO A 134 6.08 16.42 -11.98
C PRO A 134 7.20 16.91 -12.89
N ASN A 135 8.01 15.97 -13.39
CA ASN A 135 9.06 16.26 -14.36
C ASN A 135 8.39 17.15 -15.41
N LYS A 136 8.79 18.42 -15.50
CA LYS A 136 8.34 19.30 -16.57
C LYS A 136 8.78 18.59 -17.84
N VAL A 137 7.83 17.94 -18.51
CA VAL A 137 8.04 17.44 -19.87
C VAL A 137 8.46 18.69 -20.62
N SER A 138 9.75 18.76 -20.94
CA SER A 138 10.28 19.81 -21.80
C SER A 138 9.50 19.65 -23.09
N GLN A 139 8.50 20.51 -23.30
CA GLN A 139 7.89 20.71 -24.60
C GLN A 139 9.00 21.26 -25.50
N LYS A 140 9.87 20.36 -25.99
CA LYS A 140 10.63 20.63 -27.19
C LYS A 140 9.60 20.60 -28.31
N GLY A 141 9.16 21.79 -28.69
CA GLY A 141 8.23 22.03 -29.79
C GLY A 141 8.64 21.20 -31.00
N GLY A 142 7.81 20.18 -31.28
CA GLY A 142 7.91 19.41 -32.50
C GLY A 142 7.71 20.33 -33.69
N ILE A 143 8.58 20.17 -34.67
CA ILE A 143 8.76 20.97 -35.89
C ILE A 143 7.53 20.89 -36.83
N PHE A 144 6.44 20.26 -36.38
CA PHE A 144 5.22 20.00 -37.15
C PHE A 144 4.12 21.07 -37.01
N SER A 145 4.26 22.02 -36.07
CA SER A 145 3.29 23.12 -35.92
C SER A 145 3.38 24.20 -37.02
N LYS A 146 4.40 24.17 -37.88
CA LYS A 146 4.66 25.21 -38.89
C LYS A 146 4.19 24.86 -40.32
N ILE A 147 3.56 23.70 -40.53
CA ILE A 147 3.12 23.26 -41.87
C ILE A 147 1.59 23.31 -42.04
N LEU A 148 0.82 23.52 -40.98
CA LEU A 148 -0.62 23.79 -41.09
C LEU A 148 -0.93 25.23 -40.66
N GLY A 149 -1.01 26.13 -41.64
CA GLY A 149 -1.68 27.42 -41.44
C GLY A 149 -1.05 28.59 -42.18
N THR A 150 -1.27 28.67 -43.49
CA THR A 150 -1.49 29.94 -44.21
C THR A 150 -1.89 29.62 -45.65
N GLN A 151 -3.19 29.70 -45.96
CA GLN A 151 -3.62 30.25 -47.23
C GLN A 151 -4.79 31.18 -46.97
N ASP A 152 -4.61 32.38 -47.49
CA ASP A 152 -5.28 33.61 -47.13
C ASP A 152 -6.60 33.78 -47.86
N ARG A 153 -7.43 34.67 -47.30
CA ARG A 153 -8.74 35.09 -47.80
C ARG A 153 -8.62 35.80 -49.16
N THR A 154 -9.58 35.56 -50.03
CA THR A 154 -10.06 36.59 -50.96
C THR A 154 -11.59 36.59 -50.95
N GLU A 155 -12.13 37.72 -50.49
CA GLU A 155 -13.54 38.13 -50.60
C GLU A 155 -13.94 38.27 -52.08
N VAL A 156 -15.18 37.92 -52.41
CA VAL A 156 -16.02 38.71 -53.34
C VAL A 156 -17.49 38.55 -52.91
N SER A 157 -18.17 39.66 -52.69
CA SER A 157 -19.62 39.79 -52.45
C SER A 157 -20.42 39.83 -53.77
N VAL A 158 -21.75 39.98 -53.65
CA VAL A 158 -22.79 40.26 -54.67
C VAL A 158 -23.37 38.96 -55.27
N GLU A 159 -24.67 38.65 -55.19
CA GLU A 159 -25.92 39.44 -55.03
C GLU A 159 -26.96 38.64 -54.23
#